data_AF-A0A150VIC4-F1
#
_entry.id   AF-A0A150VIC4-F1
#
_cell.length_a   1.000
_cell.length_b   1.000
_cell.length_c   1.000
_cell.angle_alpha   90.00
_cell.angle_beta   90.00
_cell.angle_gamma   90.00
#
_symmetry.space_group_name_H-M   'P 1'
#
loop_
_entity.id
_entity.type
_entity.pdbx_description
1 polymer ?
#
loop_
_entity_poly.entity_id
_entity_poly.type
_entity_poly.pdbx_seq_one_letter_code
_entity_poly.pdbx_strand_id
1 'polypeptide(L)'
;MKFSLLFALPAALKCLVVSAAVTVPKSTGDYSEHLHLKPLPGGYLYAGFNFTATTPLADYHSQNFRFFPRSLGQILQNSNTAELHLRFALGRWDDEQWGSRPRQGRREGGTGVEIWAWLEQKDGLKSVDQRWDSLVNSLSGLFCASLNFIDGTKTTRPVLSFVQEGNMEGSFELLHGALPNEVVCTENLTPYMKLLPCKGKAGISSLLDGHKVFDANWQTMSVDVRPICSSNSDCILEIQQTIDMVLDIERSMRPQDNPIPRPPPIEDIECDMSKSYNAEDTCYPKKQEGEIAWSLSRIFGRPIQGNCRFGVEGEELWDISLEVPQGRAADIISASTIKRTTSVDGNVRLCTLAEDSDLDISLPQQSLPSHLSLEHPPLYASRQLTGYGQERGGMHAILRNPHPFSKQVVYLESLPWFLRPYMHTLTVSGATLEKMYYTPSIDRQRGTHLELLLNIPAESTVDLTYDVEKAILRYTEYPPDANRGFDIPSAIIRILPSNNSTSSGLQVQDQQGVYLRTTSLLLALPTPDFSMPYNVIILTSTVIALGFGSIFNLLVRRFVLVEEVPISPLAIKVQMFVAKAKEMIENLGGNVVTKGGGNNKSNKLNSVEQDEREKGRVPDKISEYRKSR
;
A
#
# COMPACT_ATOMS: atom_id res chain seq x y z
N MET A 1 -43.28 -67.11 26.32
CA MET A 1 -43.03 -67.78 27.61
C MET A 1 -42.01 -66.97 28.39
N LYS A 2 -42.30 -66.70 29.66
CA LYS A 2 -41.48 -66.02 30.69
C LYS A 2 -40.17 -66.80 30.88
N PHE A 3 -39.02 -66.24 31.28
CA PHE A 3 -38.78 -65.64 32.60
C PHE A 3 -37.44 -64.89 32.63
N SER A 4 -37.46 -63.74 33.29
CA SER A 4 -36.31 -62.98 33.78
C SER A 4 -35.85 -63.55 35.14
N LEU A 5 -34.53 -63.62 35.38
CA LEU A 5 -33.84 -63.72 36.68
C LEU A 5 -32.34 -63.53 36.39
N LEU A 6 -31.73 -62.34 36.49
CA LEU A 6 -31.36 -61.51 37.66
C LEU A 6 -30.44 -62.18 38.69
N PHE A 7 -29.26 -61.54 38.83
CA PHE A 7 -28.30 -61.47 39.94
C PHE A 7 -27.34 -62.65 40.21
N ALA A 8 -26.06 -62.47 39.82
CA ALA A 8 -24.90 -62.48 40.73
C ALA A 8 -23.60 -62.07 39.99
N LEU A 9 -22.79 -61.22 40.65
CA LEU A 9 -21.40 -60.78 40.38
C LEU A 9 -20.39 -61.95 40.14
N PRO A 10 -19.05 -61.77 39.87
CA PRO A 10 -18.20 -60.55 39.90
C PRO A 10 -17.11 -60.45 38.78
N ALA A 11 -16.42 -59.29 38.77
CA ALA A 11 -14.99 -59.07 38.52
C ALA A 11 -14.19 -60.09 37.66
N ALA A 12 -14.05 -59.80 36.37
CA ALA A 12 -12.86 -60.15 35.58
C ALA A 12 -12.84 -59.37 34.26
N LEU A 13 -12.59 -58.05 34.32
CA LEU A 13 -12.28 -57.25 33.13
C LEU A 13 -10.90 -56.63 33.30
N LYS A 14 -9.87 -57.44 33.06
CA LYS A 14 -8.51 -56.99 32.73
C LYS A 14 -8.00 -57.88 31.59
N CYS A 15 -7.35 -57.24 30.63
CA CYS A 15 -6.65 -57.81 29.47
C CYS A 15 -7.54 -58.22 28.29
N LEU A 16 -7.83 -57.27 27.39
CA LEU A 16 -7.22 -57.24 26.05
C LEU A 16 -7.65 -55.95 25.31
N VAL A 17 -6.94 -54.85 25.57
CA VAL A 17 -6.86 -53.75 24.61
C VAL A 17 -5.43 -53.80 24.09
N VAL A 18 -5.26 -54.39 22.91
CA VAL A 18 -4.04 -54.26 22.12
C VAL A 18 -3.99 -52.80 21.69
N SER A 19 -3.30 -52.00 22.50
CA SER A 19 -2.91 -50.64 22.14
C SER A 19 -1.87 -50.75 21.04
N ALA A 20 -2.31 -50.76 19.79
CA ALA A 20 -1.45 -50.36 18.68
C ALA A 20 -1.11 -48.89 18.92
N ALA A 21 0.02 -48.66 19.60
CA ALA A 21 0.63 -47.35 19.67
C ALA A 21 1.04 -46.99 18.23
N VAL A 22 0.14 -46.28 17.53
CA VAL A 22 0.53 -45.47 16.39
C VAL A 22 1.50 -44.45 16.98
N THR A 23 2.79 -44.70 16.80
CA THR A 23 3.83 -43.70 16.96
C THR A 23 3.54 -42.62 15.93
N VAL A 24 2.80 -41.59 16.35
CA VAL A 24 2.67 -40.34 15.59
C VAL A 24 4.10 -39.83 15.39
N PRO A 25 4.59 -39.69 14.15
CA PRO A 25 5.90 -39.10 13.91
C PRO A 25 5.92 -37.72 14.56
N LYS A 26 7.02 -37.42 15.25
CA LYS A 26 7.23 -36.19 16.01
C LYS A 26 7.25 -34.99 15.05
N SER A 27 6.09 -34.41 14.74
CA SER A 27 5.95 -33.22 13.89
C SER A 27 6.50 -32.01 14.65
N THR A 28 7.78 -31.70 14.44
CA THR A 28 8.46 -30.58 15.09
C THR A 28 8.49 -29.39 14.14
N GLY A 29 7.31 -28.82 13.86
CA GLY A 29 7.26 -27.42 13.43
C GLY A 29 7.79 -26.56 14.57
N ASP A 30 8.51 -25.48 14.25
CA ASP A 30 9.08 -24.55 15.20
C ASP A 30 8.62 -23.12 14.90
N TYR A 31 8.62 -22.28 15.93
CA TYR A 31 8.27 -20.86 15.83
C TYR A 31 9.18 -20.02 16.73
N SER A 32 9.75 -18.97 16.15
CA SER A 32 10.60 -18.01 16.86
C SER A 32 10.27 -16.56 16.48
N GLU A 33 10.43 -15.68 17.46
CA GLU A 33 10.28 -14.24 17.33
C GLU A 33 11.60 -13.57 17.71
N HIS A 34 12.03 -12.57 16.94
CA HIS A 34 13.22 -11.81 17.22
C HIS A 34 13.01 -10.30 16.99
N LEU A 35 13.47 -9.49 17.95
CA LEU A 35 13.45 -8.03 17.90
C LEU A 35 14.89 -7.50 17.93
N HIS A 36 15.27 -6.78 16.89
CA HIS A 36 16.54 -6.07 16.82
C HIS A 36 16.30 -4.57 17.02
N LEU A 37 16.96 -3.98 18.01
CA LEU A 37 16.90 -2.55 18.32
C LEU A 37 18.29 -1.94 18.16
N LYS A 38 18.35 -0.84 17.42
CA LYS A 38 19.59 -0.10 17.17
C LYS A 38 19.32 1.40 17.19
N PRO A 39 19.76 2.14 18.22
CA PRO A 39 19.76 3.59 18.18
C PRO A 39 20.61 4.09 17.00
N LEU A 40 20.06 5.02 16.24
CA LEU A 40 20.69 5.65 15.10
C LEU A 40 21.01 7.12 15.44
N PRO A 41 22.00 7.74 14.77
CA PRO A 41 22.32 9.15 14.98
C PRO A 41 21.11 10.06 14.71
N GLY A 42 21.07 11.23 15.35
CA GLY A 42 20.00 12.21 15.12
C GLY A 42 18.67 11.92 15.84
N GLY A 43 18.66 11.02 16.82
CA GLY A 43 17.46 10.72 17.60
C GLY A 43 16.51 9.73 16.92
N TYR A 44 17.05 8.89 16.04
CA TYR A 44 16.28 7.82 15.39
C TYR A 44 16.50 6.48 16.10
N LEU A 45 15.53 5.59 16.03
CA LEU A 45 15.61 4.21 16.50
C LEU A 45 15.22 3.27 15.36
N TYR A 46 16.13 2.38 14.99
CA TYR A 46 15.81 1.24 14.15
C TYR A 46 15.20 0.13 15.01
N ALA A 47 14.05 -0.40 14.57
CA ALA A 47 13.40 -1.58 15.12
C ALA A 47 13.12 -2.60 14.02
N GLY A 48 13.78 -3.75 14.08
CA GLY A 48 13.65 -4.86 13.15
C GLY A 48 13.01 -6.07 13.79
N PHE A 49 11.78 -6.38 13.39
CA PHE A 49 10.99 -7.52 13.82
C PHE A 49 11.19 -8.67 12.84
N ASN A 50 11.46 -9.86 13.33
CA ASN A 50 11.62 -11.07 12.53
C ASN A 50 10.85 -12.22 13.18
N PHE A 51 9.92 -12.80 12.44
CA PHE A 51 9.11 -13.93 12.85
C PHE A 51 9.37 -15.07 11.88
N THR A 52 9.78 -16.23 12.40
CA THR A 52 10.10 -17.40 11.58
C THR A 52 9.29 -18.59 12.06
N ALA A 53 8.57 -19.23 11.15
CA ALA A 53 7.84 -20.46 11.42
C ALA A 53 8.21 -21.54 10.40
N THR A 54 8.37 -22.77 10.86
CA THR A 54 8.68 -23.91 10.01
C THR A 54 7.56 -24.95 10.07
N THR A 55 7.33 -25.64 8.96
CA THR A 55 6.36 -26.74 8.89
C THR A 55 6.89 -27.82 7.94
N PRO A 56 6.89 -29.11 8.33
CA PRO A 56 7.28 -30.18 7.43
C PRO A 56 6.46 -30.18 6.14
N LEU A 57 7.10 -30.44 5.00
CA LEU A 57 6.41 -30.39 3.70
C LEU A 57 5.30 -31.46 3.59
N ALA A 58 5.46 -32.60 4.26
CA ALA A 58 4.42 -33.63 4.36
C ALA A 58 3.15 -33.11 5.09
N ASP A 59 3.33 -32.33 6.16
CA ASP A 59 2.22 -31.71 6.89
C ASP A 59 1.56 -30.63 6.04
N TYR A 60 2.35 -29.83 5.33
CA TYR A 60 1.84 -28.86 4.36
C TYR A 60 0.95 -29.53 3.29
N HIS A 61 1.44 -30.58 2.63
CA HIS A 61 0.68 -31.30 1.60
C HIS A 61 -0.58 -32.00 2.13
N SER A 62 -0.54 -32.47 3.38
CA SER A 62 -1.71 -33.03 4.06
C SER A 62 -2.64 -31.97 4.68
N GLN A 63 -2.36 -30.68 4.44
CA GLN A 63 -3.13 -29.53 4.96
C GLN A 63 -3.16 -29.44 6.50
N ASN A 64 -2.12 -29.98 7.15
CA ASN A 64 -1.90 -29.91 8.59
C ASN A 64 -1.10 -28.64 8.92
N PHE A 65 -1.82 -27.54 9.09
CA PHE A 65 -1.25 -26.23 9.40
C PHE A 65 -1.17 -26.01 10.92
N ARG A 66 0.03 -26.08 11.50
CA ARG A 66 0.27 -25.77 12.92
C ARG A 66 0.65 -24.31 13.14
N PHE A 67 1.82 -23.91 12.64
CA PHE A 67 2.33 -22.53 12.73
C PHE A 67 2.28 -21.79 11.40
N PHE A 68 2.37 -22.52 10.28
CA PHE A 68 2.17 -21.93 8.96
C PHE A 68 0.70 -21.50 8.77
N PRO A 69 0.42 -20.28 8.33
CA PRO A 69 -0.95 -19.79 8.20
C PRO A 69 -1.72 -20.50 7.09
N ARG A 70 -2.84 -21.16 7.46
CA ARG A 70 -3.70 -21.91 6.53
C ARG A 70 -4.14 -21.09 5.31
N SER A 71 -4.53 -19.82 5.51
CA SER A 71 -5.02 -18.96 4.43
C SER A 71 -3.97 -18.78 3.33
N LEU A 72 -2.72 -18.52 3.71
CA LEU A 72 -1.63 -18.41 2.76
C LEU A 72 -1.29 -19.77 2.13
N GLY A 73 -1.28 -20.83 2.93
CA GLY A 73 -0.94 -22.18 2.45
C GLY A 73 -1.90 -22.67 1.38
N GLN A 74 -3.20 -22.42 1.55
CA GLN A 74 -4.21 -22.76 0.54
C GLN A 74 -4.04 -21.96 -0.75
N ILE A 75 -3.64 -20.68 -0.67
CA ILE A 75 -3.37 -19.85 -1.85
C ILE A 75 -2.18 -20.44 -2.63
N LEU A 76 -1.06 -20.70 -1.94
CA LEU A 76 0.16 -21.24 -2.55
C LEU A 76 -0.05 -22.62 -3.18
N GLN A 77 -0.84 -23.49 -2.54
CA GLN A 77 -1.25 -24.79 -3.09
C GLN A 77 -2.11 -24.64 -4.34
N ASN A 78 -3.04 -23.67 -4.37
CA ASN A 78 -3.93 -23.46 -5.51
C ASN A 78 -3.20 -22.86 -6.72
N SER A 79 -2.22 -21.99 -6.49
CA SER A 79 -1.40 -21.39 -7.55
C SER A 79 -0.17 -22.22 -7.94
N ASN A 80 0.09 -23.36 -7.28
CA ASN A 80 1.32 -24.15 -7.43
C ASN A 80 2.59 -23.28 -7.33
N THR A 81 2.61 -22.40 -6.33
CA THR A 81 3.72 -21.51 -6.05
C THR A 81 4.69 -22.20 -5.10
N ALA A 82 5.94 -22.38 -5.53
CA ALA A 82 6.98 -23.04 -4.74
C ALA A 82 7.62 -22.08 -3.74
N GLU A 83 7.86 -20.83 -4.16
CA GLU A 83 8.50 -19.79 -3.37
C GLU A 83 7.79 -18.46 -3.64
N LEU A 84 7.53 -17.69 -2.58
CA LEU A 84 6.82 -16.42 -2.63
C LEU A 84 7.55 -15.38 -1.81
N HIS A 85 7.71 -14.20 -2.38
CA HIS A 85 8.23 -13.04 -1.69
C HIS A 85 7.33 -11.85 -1.95
N LEU A 86 6.83 -11.25 -0.88
CA LEU A 86 5.96 -10.09 -0.92
C LEU A 86 6.57 -9.00 -0.05
N ARG A 87 6.52 -7.75 -0.53
CA ARG A 87 7.05 -6.57 0.15
C ARG A 87 6.02 -5.46 0.12
N PHE A 88 5.92 -4.76 1.24
CA PHE A 88 5.21 -3.50 1.38
C PHE A 88 6.19 -2.49 1.96
N ALA A 89 6.49 -1.41 1.25
CA ALA A 89 7.42 -0.41 1.78
C ALA A 89 6.89 1.01 1.62
N LEU A 90 7.19 1.85 2.62
CA LEU A 90 6.88 3.27 2.63
C LEU A 90 8.08 4.05 3.17
N GLY A 91 8.30 5.24 2.61
CA GLY A 91 9.44 6.09 2.96
C GLY A 91 10.71 5.73 2.19
N ARG A 92 11.83 6.32 2.61
CA ARG A 92 13.15 6.14 1.98
C ARG A 92 14.18 5.87 3.06
N TRP A 93 15.02 4.85 2.85
CA TRP A 93 16.21 4.65 3.66
C TRP A 93 17.23 5.76 3.40
N ASP A 94 17.67 6.44 4.45
CA ASP A 94 18.74 7.44 4.39
C ASP A 94 20.11 6.77 4.61
N ASP A 95 20.76 6.39 3.51
CA ASP A 95 22.06 5.71 3.53
C ASP A 95 23.17 6.59 4.16
N GLU A 96 23.02 7.92 4.22
CA GLU A 96 24.01 8.84 4.78
C GLU A 96 23.86 8.96 6.31
N GLN A 97 22.62 9.04 6.82
CA GLN A 97 22.35 9.21 8.25
C GLN A 97 22.24 7.89 9.01
N TRP A 98 21.78 6.82 8.37
CA TRP A 98 21.50 5.53 9.02
C TRP A 98 22.53 4.45 8.65
N GLY A 99 23.37 4.71 7.65
CA GLY A 99 24.42 3.80 7.20
C GLY A 99 23.89 2.65 6.35
N SER A 100 24.54 1.49 6.46
CA SER A 100 24.19 0.28 5.72
C SER A 100 22.77 -0.19 6.02
N ARG A 101 22.12 -0.75 5.00
CA ARG A 101 20.74 -1.21 5.08
C ARG A 101 20.63 -2.49 5.90
N PRO A 102 19.55 -2.66 6.69
CA PRO A 102 19.32 -3.88 7.43
C PRO A 102 19.19 -5.08 6.50
N ARG A 103 19.67 -6.24 6.96
CA ARG A 103 19.59 -7.52 6.23
C ARG A 103 20.05 -7.43 4.77
N GLN A 104 21.04 -6.57 4.49
CA GLN A 104 21.61 -6.37 3.16
C GLN A 104 20.55 -6.01 2.09
N GLY A 105 19.45 -5.36 2.50
CA GLY A 105 18.36 -4.94 1.60
C GLY A 105 17.49 -6.07 1.03
N ARG A 106 17.61 -7.31 1.52
CA ARG A 106 16.84 -8.47 0.97
C ARG A 106 15.37 -8.48 1.32
N ARG A 107 15.05 -7.97 2.51
CA ARG A 107 13.70 -7.99 3.07
C ARG A 107 12.97 -6.65 2.91
N GLU A 108 13.63 -5.64 2.35
CA GLU A 108 12.97 -4.41 1.90
C GLU A 108 12.47 -4.53 0.45
N GLY A 109 11.43 -3.76 0.12
CA GLY A 109 10.91 -3.61 -1.23
C GLY A 109 10.99 -2.17 -1.72
N GLY A 110 10.59 -1.95 -2.98
CA GLY A 110 10.37 -0.61 -3.51
C GLY A 110 9.18 0.05 -2.83
N THR A 111 9.07 1.37 -2.91
CA THR A 111 7.89 2.10 -2.40
C THR A 111 6.62 1.50 -2.98
N GLY A 112 5.60 1.28 -2.15
CA GLY A 112 4.37 0.60 -2.53
C GLY A 112 4.47 -0.90 -2.29
N VAL A 113 4.04 -1.69 -3.28
CA VAL A 113 4.03 -3.16 -3.18
C VAL A 113 4.88 -3.79 -4.26
N GLU A 114 5.67 -4.78 -3.88
CA GLU A 114 6.51 -5.56 -4.78
C GLU A 114 6.36 -7.04 -4.46
N ILE A 115 6.24 -7.86 -5.49
CA ILE A 115 6.04 -9.30 -5.37
C ILE A 115 6.89 -10.02 -6.41
N TRP A 116 7.53 -11.12 -5.99
CA TRP A 116 8.08 -12.09 -6.92
C TRP A 116 7.84 -13.50 -6.40
N ALA A 117 7.70 -14.44 -7.32
CA ALA A 117 7.43 -15.83 -6.98
C ALA A 117 8.02 -16.78 -8.02
N TRP A 118 8.38 -17.98 -7.55
CA TRP A 118 8.77 -19.10 -8.39
C TRP A 118 7.60 -20.05 -8.53
N LEU A 119 7.10 -20.19 -9.76
CA LEU A 119 5.95 -21.02 -10.08
C LEU A 119 6.38 -22.26 -10.85
N GLU A 120 5.74 -23.39 -10.56
CA GLU A 120 6.06 -24.66 -11.22
C GLU A 120 5.68 -24.65 -12.72
N GLN A 121 6.62 -25.07 -13.56
CA GLN A 121 6.54 -25.03 -15.03
C GLN A 121 6.24 -26.40 -15.66
N LYS A 122 5.43 -27.26 -15.04
CA LYS A 122 5.11 -28.59 -15.60
C LYS A 122 4.23 -28.55 -16.85
N ASP A 123 3.36 -27.55 -16.98
CA ASP A 123 2.29 -27.50 -17.99
C ASP A 123 2.49 -26.42 -19.08
N GLY A 124 3.69 -25.82 -19.15
CA GLY A 124 4.08 -24.78 -20.11
C GLY A 124 3.93 -23.34 -19.60
N LEU A 125 4.22 -22.35 -20.46
CA LEU A 125 4.28 -20.93 -20.08
C LEU A 125 2.91 -20.28 -19.84
N LYS A 126 1.89 -20.64 -20.63
CA LYS A 126 0.54 -20.06 -20.49
C LYS A 126 -0.14 -20.45 -19.17
N SER A 127 0.10 -21.66 -18.69
CA SER A 127 -0.40 -22.10 -17.39
C SER A 127 0.28 -21.36 -16.24
N VAL A 128 1.55 -20.97 -16.41
CA VAL A 128 2.27 -20.16 -15.41
C VAL A 128 1.65 -18.77 -15.29
N ASP A 129 1.30 -18.11 -16.40
CA ASP A 129 0.62 -16.81 -16.38
C ASP A 129 -0.76 -16.90 -15.67
N GLN A 130 -1.54 -17.95 -15.93
CA GLN A 130 -2.83 -18.16 -15.24
C GLN A 130 -2.67 -18.40 -13.74
N ARG A 131 -1.63 -19.13 -13.34
CA ARG A 131 -1.30 -19.36 -11.93
C ARG A 131 -0.83 -18.09 -11.24
N TRP A 132 -0.07 -17.26 -11.94
CA TRP A 132 0.34 -15.92 -11.48
C TRP A 132 -0.86 -15.02 -11.25
N ASP A 133 -1.77 -14.93 -12.20
CA ASP A 133 -3.01 -14.16 -12.06
C ASP A 133 -3.82 -14.66 -10.85
N SER A 134 -3.95 -15.98 -10.68
CA SER A 134 -4.65 -16.59 -9.53
C SER A 134 -3.98 -16.23 -8.20
N LEU A 135 -2.65 -16.29 -8.13
CA LEU A 135 -1.86 -15.94 -6.95
C LEU A 135 -2.06 -14.48 -6.57
N VAL A 136 -1.85 -13.56 -7.51
CA VAL A 136 -1.92 -12.12 -7.31
C VAL A 136 -3.34 -11.68 -6.89
N ASN A 137 -4.38 -12.24 -7.54
CA ASN A 137 -5.78 -11.97 -7.17
C ASN A 137 -6.12 -12.49 -5.77
N SER A 138 -5.61 -13.67 -5.39
CA SER A 138 -5.87 -14.25 -4.07
C SER A 138 -5.15 -13.48 -2.95
N LEU A 139 -3.89 -13.07 -3.20
CA LEU A 139 -3.10 -12.27 -2.26
C LEU A 139 -3.66 -10.86 -2.09
N SER A 140 -4.24 -10.28 -3.15
CA SER A 140 -4.96 -9.01 -3.10
C SER A 140 -6.05 -9.03 -2.02
N GLY A 141 -6.87 -10.09 -2.00
CA GLY A 141 -7.90 -10.27 -0.97
C GLY A 141 -7.33 -10.56 0.42
N LEU A 142 -6.23 -11.30 0.53
CA LEU A 142 -5.63 -11.64 1.83
C LEU A 142 -5.02 -10.40 2.53
N PHE A 143 -4.26 -9.60 1.79
CA PHE A 143 -3.55 -8.43 2.34
C PHE A 143 -4.34 -7.13 2.23
N CYS A 144 -5.54 -7.13 1.62
CA CYS A 144 -6.32 -5.93 1.35
C CYS A 144 -5.55 -4.89 0.52
N ALA A 145 -4.73 -5.39 -0.42
CA ALA A 145 -3.90 -4.59 -1.29
C ALA A 145 -4.36 -4.73 -2.74
N SER A 146 -4.13 -3.72 -3.57
CA SER A 146 -4.56 -3.72 -4.98
C SER A 146 -3.67 -4.56 -5.91
N LEU A 147 -3.12 -5.66 -5.39
CA LEU A 147 -2.23 -6.58 -6.11
C LEU A 147 -2.85 -7.07 -7.43
N ASN A 148 -4.17 -7.24 -7.50
CA ASN A 148 -4.90 -7.60 -8.72
C ASN A 148 -4.65 -6.69 -9.94
N PHE A 149 -4.09 -5.48 -9.76
CA PHE A 149 -3.64 -4.62 -10.86
C PHE A 149 -2.27 -4.99 -11.43
N ILE A 150 -1.56 -5.96 -10.86
CA ILE A 150 -0.37 -6.58 -11.47
C ILE A 150 -0.86 -7.53 -12.56
N ASP A 151 -1.01 -6.98 -13.76
CA ASP A 151 -1.34 -7.68 -14.98
C ASP A 151 -0.08 -7.92 -15.82
N GLY A 152 -0.25 -8.47 -17.04
CA GLY A 152 0.84 -8.64 -17.99
C GLY A 152 1.61 -7.34 -18.32
N THR A 153 1.00 -6.16 -18.12
CA THR A 153 1.67 -4.87 -18.38
C THR A 153 2.67 -4.48 -17.29
N LYS A 154 2.50 -5.02 -16.08
CA LYS A 154 3.37 -4.75 -14.90
C LYS A 154 4.16 -5.99 -14.44
N THR A 155 3.98 -7.11 -15.13
CA THR A 155 4.67 -8.36 -14.83
C THR A 155 5.92 -8.48 -15.69
N THR A 156 7.06 -8.77 -15.05
CA THR A 156 8.35 -9.01 -15.69
C THR A 156 8.92 -10.37 -15.30
N ARG A 157 9.91 -10.84 -16.06
CA ARG A 157 10.58 -12.13 -15.86
C ARG A 157 12.09 -11.90 -15.77
N PRO A 158 12.60 -11.47 -14.60
CA PRO A 158 14.03 -11.25 -14.41
C PRO A 158 14.85 -12.52 -14.59
N VAL A 159 16.07 -12.37 -15.07
CA VAL A 159 17.00 -13.47 -15.35
C VAL A 159 18.12 -13.52 -14.32
N LEU A 160 18.62 -12.37 -13.88
CA LEU A 160 19.80 -12.26 -13.01
C LEU A 160 19.51 -11.60 -11.67
N SER A 161 18.49 -10.74 -11.60
CA SER A 161 18.24 -9.95 -10.40
C SER A 161 17.78 -10.73 -9.19
N PHE A 162 17.14 -11.89 -9.37
CA PHE A 162 16.68 -12.71 -8.25
C PHE A 162 17.18 -14.14 -8.43
N VAL A 163 17.52 -14.77 -7.31
CA VAL A 163 17.90 -16.19 -7.25
C VAL A 163 17.02 -16.85 -6.22
N GLN A 164 16.64 -18.10 -6.49
CA GLN A 164 15.84 -18.91 -5.57
C GLN A 164 16.51 -18.98 -4.20
N GLU A 165 15.78 -18.61 -3.14
CA GLU A 165 16.27 -18.73 -1.76
C GLU A 165 16.10 -20.15 -1.22
N GLY A 166 15.09 -20.87 -1.68
CA GLY A 166 14.84 -22.26 -1.33
C GLY A 166 15.69 -23.24 -2.13
N ASN A 167 15.94 -24.40 -1.54
CA ASN A 167 16.61 -25.52 -2.19
C ASN A 167 15.56 -26.55 -2.60
N MET A 168 14.91 -26.36 -3.75
CA MET A 168 13.95 -27.34 -4.28
C MET A 168 14.30 -27.72 -5.70
N GLU A 169 14.31 -29.03 -5.97
CA GLU A 169 14.51 -29.55 -7.32
C GLU A 169 13.21 -29.41 -8.14
N GLY A 170 13.30 -28.83 -9.33
CA GLY A 170 12.17 -28.66 -10.24
C GLY A 170 12.42 -27.65 -11.34
N SER A 171 11.52 -27.61 -12.34
CA SER A 171 11.49 -26.54 -13.34
C SER A 171 10.55 -25.45 -12.82
N PHE A 172 11.12 -24.32 -12.43
CA PHE A 172 10.38 -23.17 -11.95
C PHE A 172 10.62 -21.96 -12.84
N GLU A 173 9.61 -21.11 -12.94
CA GLU A 173 9.65 -19.87 -13.70
C GLU A 173 9.45 -18.69 -12.72
N LEU A 174 10.33 -17.69 -12.82
CA LEU A 174 10.27 -16.48 -12.01
C LEU A 174 9.34 -15.44 -12.65
N LEU A 175 8.42 -14.94 -11.84
CA LEU A 175 7.60 -13.78 -12.17
C LEU A 175 7.79 -12.71 -11.11
N HIS A 176 7.86 -11.47 -11.54
CA HIS A 176 8.02 -10.30 -10.69
C HIS A 176 7.01 -9.23 -11.09
N GLY A 177 6.46 -8.50 -10.12
CA GLY A 177 5.57 -7.37 -10.36
C GLY A 177 5.68 -6.33 -9.25
N ALA A 178 5.45 -5.07 -9.60
CA ALA A 178 5.51 -3.96 -8.66
C ALA A 178 4.39 -2.94 -8.91
N LEU A 179 3.83 -2.41 -7.81
CA LEU A 179 2.80 -1.37 -7.76
C LEU A 179 3.31 -0.22 -6.90
N PRO A 180 4.03 0.75 -7.50
CA PRO A 180 4.54 1.90 -6.75
C PRO A 180 3.44 2.82 -6.21
N ASN A 181 2.27 2.83 -6.84
CA ASN A 181 1.12 3.66 -6.43
C ASN A 181 0.34 3.05 -5.24
N GLU A 182 0.62 1.82 -4.85
CA GLU A 182 -0.14 1.16 -3.79
C GLU A 182 0.19 1.81 -2.44
N VAL A 183 -0.84 2.35 -1.78
CA VAL A 183 -0.67 2.99 -0.48
C VAL A 183 -0.61 1.90 0.59
N VAL A 184 0.50 1.83 1.32
CA VAL A 184 0.62 0.89 2.44
C VAL A 184 -0.07 1.49 3.67
N CYS A 185 -1.24 0.94 4.00
CA CYS A 185 -2.09 1.37 5.12
C CYS A 185 -2.14 0.34 6.28
N THR A 186 -2.78 0.71 7.39
CA THR A 186 -3.03 -0.14 8.58
C THR A 186 -3.81 -1.43 8.28
N GLU A 187 -4.59 -1.39 7.20
CA GLU A 187 -5.37 -2.47 6.65
C GLU A 187 -4.51 -3.60 6.08
N ASN A 188 -3.24 -3.33 5.74
CA ASN A 188 -2.26 -4.34 5.35
C ASN A 188 -1.59 -5.00 6.57
N LEU A 189 -1.40 -4.24 7.66
CA LEU A 189 -0.77 -4.75 8.89
C LEU A 189 -1.69 -5.72 9.64
N THR A 190 -3.00 -5.46 9.65
CA THR A 190 -3.98 -6.33 10.32
C THR A 190 -3.96 -7.78 9.80
N PRO A 191 -4.07 -8.07 8.48
CA PRO A 191 -3.95 -9.42 7.95
C PRO A 191 -2.54 -9.98 8.15
N TYR A 192 -1.49 -9.17 8.05
CA TYR A 192 -0.12 -9.60 8.35
C TYR A 192 0.00 -10.16 9.78
N MET A 193 -0.48 -9.42 10.78
CA MET A 193 -0.46 -9.87 12.18
C MET A 193 -1.32 -11.12 12.38
N LYS A 194 -2.44 -11.26 11.66
CA LYS A 194 -3.29 -12.47 11.72
C LYS A 194 -2.60 -13.75 11.23
N LEU A 195 -1.56 -13.63 10.40
CA LEU A 195 -0.75 -14.78 9.95
C LEU A 195 0.18 -15.30 11.05
N LEU A 196 0.53 -14.46 12.04
CA LEU A 196 1.41 -14.86 13.15
C LEU A 196 0.65 -15.74 14.17
N PRO A 197 1.29 -16.76 14.76
CA PRO A 197 0.68 -17.63 15.77
C PRO A 197 0.00 -16.88 16.93
N CYS A 198 0.67 -15.89 17.54
CA CYS A 198 0.12 -15.10 18.65
C CYS A 198 -0.71 -13.88 18.23
N LYS A 199 -0.87 -13.62 16.91
CA LYS A 199 -1.74 -12.58 16.36
C LYS A 199 -1.52 -11.17 16.95
N GLY A 200 -0.32 -10.86 17.43
CA GLY A 200 0.00 -9.59 18.07
C GLY A 200 -0.54 -9.40 19.48
N LYS A 201 -0.91 -10.47 20.18
CA LYS A 201 -1.42 -10.39 21.57
C LYS A 201 -0.38 -10.73 22.64
N ALA A 202 0.70 -11.40 22.25
CA ALA A 202 1.76 -11.83 23.16
C ALA A 202 3.09 -11.89 22.42
N GLY A 203 4.19 -11.84 23.17
CA GLY A 203 5.54 -11.80 22.64
C GLY A 203 5.87 -10.48 21.96
N ILE A 204 6.89 -10.49 21.11
CA ILE A 204 7.41 -9.31 20.40
C ILE A 204 6.35 -8.70 19.49
N SER A 205 5.48 -9.55 18.91
CA SER A 205 4.39 -9.09 18.04
C SER A 205 3.39 -8.16 18.75
N SER A 206 3.36 -8.13 20.08
CA SER A 206 2.53 -7.21 20.87
C SER A 206 2.93 -5.73 20.74
N LEU A 207 4.18 -5.42 20.35
CA LEU A 207 4.63 -4.04 20.13
C LEU A 207 4.10 -3.44 18.82
N LEU A 208 3.68 -4.28 17.87
CA LEU A 208 3.22 -3.84 16.56
C LEU A 208 1.87 -3.13 16.69
N ASP A 209 1.90 -1.82 16.48
CA ASP A 209 0.72 -0.96 16.43
C ASP A 209 0.66 -0.23 15.08
N GLY A 210 -0.55 -0.12 14.51
CA GLY A 210 -0.74 0.52 13.21
C GLY A 210 -0.29 1.98 13.22
N HIS A 211 -0.59 2.74 14.28
CA HIS A 211 -0.21 4.15 14.31
C HIS A 211 1.31 4.31 14.43
N LYS A 212 1.99 3.44 15.18
CA LYS A 212 3.45 3.49 15.33
C LYS A 212 4.20 3.05 14.07
N VAL A 213 3.76 1.96 13.43
CA VAL A 213 4.40 1.43 12.21
C VAL A 213 4.28 2.41 11.05
N PHE A 214 3.10 3.04 10.88
CA PHE A 214 2.84 3.93 9.76
C PHE A 214 3.20 5.40 10.01
N ASP A 215 3.47 5.78 11.26
CA ASP A 215 4.12 7.05 11.61
C ASP A 215 5.66 6.95 11.55
N ALA A 216 6.26 5.81 11.20
CA ALA A 216 7.72 5.72 11.04
C ALA A 216 8.22 6.57 9.85
N ASN A 217 9.50 7.00 9.90
CA ASN A 217 10.12 7.72 8.77
C ASN A 217 10.35 6.81 7.56
N TRP A 218 10.57 5.53 7.84
CA TRP A 218 10.71 4.46 6.86
C TRP A 218 10.20 3.18 7.48
N GLN A 219 9.46 2.39 6.71
CA GLN A 219 9.03 1.08 7.12
C GLN A 219 8.93 0.12 5.93
N THR A 220 9.20 -1.15 6.19
CA THR A 220 9.00 -2.24 5.24
C THR A 220 8.44 -3.45 5.95
N MET A 221 7.46 -4.11 5.34
CA MET A 221 6.92 -5.39 5.78
C MET A 221 7.19 -6.43 4.69
N SER A 222 7.73 -7.58 5.09
CA SER A 222 8.07 -8.69 4.19
C SER A 222 7.35 -9.97 4.60
N VAL A 223 6.89 -10.73 3.61
CA VAL A 223 6.46 -12.11 3.78
C VAL A 223 7.22 -12.95 2.77
N ASP A 224 7.99 -13.90 3.28
CA ASP A 224 8.89 -14.77 2.53
C ASP A 224 8.50 -16.21 2.82
N VAL A 225 8.18 -16.99 1.79
CA VAL A 225 7.90 -18.42 1.91
C VAL A 225 8.87 -19.16 1.02
N ARG A 226 9.68 -20.03 1.61
CA ARG A 226 10.70 -20.80 0.89
C ARG A 226 10.78 -22.24 1.38
N PRO A 227 10.98 -23.21 0.46
CA PRO A 227 11.25 -24.59 0.83
C PRO A 227 12.73 -24.78 1.17
N ILE A 228 13.02 -25.38 2.31
CA ILE A 228 14.36 -25.76 2.73
C ILE A 228 14.42 -27.29 2.74
N CYS A 229 15.08 -27.88 1.75
CA CYS A 229 15.28 -29.32 1.68
C CYS A 229 16.67 -29.69 2.19
N SER A 230 16.73 -30.66 3.11
CA SER A 230 17.98 -31.33 3.48
C SER A 230 18.36 -32.36 2.43
N SER A 231 19.64 -32.73 2.39
CA SER A 231 20.19 -33.74 1.47
C SER A 231 19.54 -35.13 1.60
N ASN A 232 18.80 -35.39 2.69
CA ASN A 232 18.08 -36.63 2.94
C ASN A 232 16.62 -36.63 2.42
N SER A 233 16.24 -35.71 1.53
CA SER A 233 14.89 -35.58 0.93
C SER A 233 13.78 -35.11 1.89
N ASP A 234 14.09 -34.88 3.16
CA ASP A 234 13.16 -34.25 4.10
C ASP A 234 13.18 -32.73 3.88
N CYS A 235 12.08 -32.22 3.33
CA CYS A 235 11.88 -30.80 3.10
C CYS A 235 10.99 -30.18 4.18
N ILE A 236 11.36 -28.98 4.62
CA ILE A 236 10.54 -28.12 5.46
C ILE A 236 10.14 -26.88 4.66
N LEU A 237 8.94 -26.39 4.89
CA LEU A 237 8.49 -25.11 4.38
C LEU A 237 8.70 -24.07 5.49
N GLU A 238 9.50 -23.05 5.20
CA GLU A 238 9.74 -21.93 6.09
C GLU A 238 8.92 -20.73 5.63
N ILE A 239 8.25 -20.06 6.58
CA ILE A 239 7.72 -18.72 6.41
C ILE A 239 8.50 -17.77 7.31
N GLN A 240 9.10 -16.76 6.70
CA GLN A 240 9.76 -15.65 7.36
C GLN A 240 8.95 -14.38 7.13
N GLN A 241 8.56 -13.75 8.21
CA GLN A 241 7.79 -12.50 8.21
C GLN A 241 8.61 -11.45 8.92
N THR A 242 8.95 -10.37 8.21
CA THR A 242 9.73 -9.29 8.82
C THR A 242 9.04 -7.94 8.75
N ILE A 243 9.27 -7.09 9.75
CA ILE A 243 8.90 -5.68 9.73
C ILE A 243 10.12 -4.89 10.17
N ASP A 244 10.64 -4.02 9.33
CA ASP A 244 11.70 -3.10 9.72
C ASP A 244 11.15 -1.69 9.67
N MET A 245 11.50 -0.88 10.67
CA MET A 245 11.08 0.51 10.74
C MET A 245 12.15 1.40 11.38
N VAL A 246 12.18 2.66 10.95
CA VAL A 246 12.98 3.72 11.58
C VAL A 246 12.05 4.75 12.19
N LEU A 247 12.07 4.83 13.51
CA LEU A 247 11.24 5.71 14.32
C LEU A 247 12.03 6.95 14.71
N ASP A 248 11.40 8.11 14.66
CA ASP A 248 11.88 9.31 15.34
C ASP A 248 11.49 9.19 16.83
N ILE A 249 12.49 9.18 17.72
CA ILE A 249 12.29 8.92 19.15
C ILE A 249 11.43 10.01 19.77
N GLU A 250 11.67 11.28 19.46
CA GLU A 250 10.93 12.40 20.04
C GLU A 250 9.48 12.40 19.55
N ARG A 251 9.26 12.17 18.25
CA ARG A 251 7.91 12.04 17.70
C ARG A 251 7.16 10.85 18.30
N SER A 252 7.83 9.71 18.45
CA SER A 252 7.21 8.47 18.92
C SER A 252 6.83 8.51 20.40
N MET A 253 7.55 9.27 21.23
CA MET A 253 7.26 9.42 22.66
C MET A 253 6.16 10.44 22.98
N ARG A 254 5.56 11.09 21.97
CA ARG A 254 4.49 12.06 22.20
C ARG A 254 3.30 11.41 22.91
N PRO A 255 2.69 12.11 23.90
CA PRO A 255 1.54 11.58 24.62
C PRO A 255 0.34 11.44 23.68
N GLN A 256 -0.38 10.33 23.83
CA GLN A 256 -1.52 9.99 22.99
C GLN A 256 -2.67 11.01 23.12
N ASP A 257 -2.77 11.67 24.28
CA ASP A 257 -3.80 12.67 24.59
C ASP A 257 -3.59 14.04 23.92
N ASN A 258 -2.45 14.25 23.22
CA ASN A 258 -2.17 15.50 22.49
C ASN A 258 -1.76 15.22 21.02
N PRO A 259 -2.71 14.87 20.14
CA PRO A 259 -2.41 14.48 18.76
C PRO A 259 -1.91 15.62 17.87
N ILE A 260 -2.18 16.88 18.25
CA ILE A 260 -1.73 18.05 17.50
C ILE A 260 -0.45 18.57 18.17
N PRO A 261 0.70 18.58 17.49
CA PRO A 261 1.92 19.14 18.04
C PRO A 261 1.71 20.63 18.30
N ARG A 262 1.63 20.98 19.58
CA ARG A 262 1.65 22.37 20.02
C ARG A 262 3.07 22.69 20.46
N PRO A 263 3.60 23.87 20.13
CA PRO A 263 4.86 24.29 20.72
C PRO A 263 4.72 24.23 22.25
N PRO A 264 5.71 23.68 22.96
CA PRO A 264 5.74 23.75 24.41
C PRO A 264 5.67 25.23 24.85
N PRO A 265 5.12 25.52 26.05
CA PRO A 265 5.15 26.87 26.59
C PRO A 265 6.61 27.34 26.69
N ILE A 266 6.85 28.65 26.52
CA ILE A 266 8.19 29.24 26.47
C ILE A 266 9.05 28.89 27.70
N GLU A 267 8.39 28.66 28.85
CA GLU A 267 9.00 28.27 30.14
C GLU A 267 9.65 26.88 30.10
N ASP A 268 9.14 25.96 29.27
CA ASP A 268 9.64 24.58 29.13
C ASP A 268 10.73 24.46 28.05
N ILE A 269 11.02 25.54 27.31
CA ILE A 269 12.03 25.54 26.25
C ILE A 269 13.39 25.86 26.85
N GLU A 270 14.32 24.89 26.78
CA GLU A 270 15.71 25.15 27.15
C GLU A 270 16.38 26.10 26.14
N CYS A 271 16.70 27.32 26.56
CA CYS A 271 17.32 28.33 25.70
C CYS A 271 18.85 28.32 25.82
N ASP A 272 19.53 28.54 24.69
CA ASP A 272 20.97 28.79 24.66
C ASP A 272 21.29 30.20 25.17
N MET A 273 21.74 30.28 26.42
CA MET A 273 22.13 31.55 27.07
C MET A 273 23.42 32.15 26.51
N SER A 274 24.16 31.44 25.64
CA SER A 274 25.40 31.94 25.03
C SER A 274 25.15 32.92 23.86
N LYS A 275 23.92 32.96 23.32
CA LYS A 275 23.57 33.82 22.19
C LYS A 275 23.24 35.23 22.66
N SER A 276 23.81 36.23 21.99
CA SER A 276 23.63 37.66 22.33
C SER A 276 22.23 38.21 22.08
N TYR A 277 21.38 37.47 21.37
CA TYR A 277 20.01 37.84 21.02
C TYR A 277 18.96 37.05 21.81
N ASN A 278 19.36 36.36 22.89
CA ASN A 278 18.42 35.74 23.82
C ASN A 278 17.75 36.82 24.69
N ALA A 279 16.42 36.89 24.68
CA ALA A 279 15.63 37.79 25.52
C ALA A 279 14.38 37.08 26.06
N GLU A 280 13.60 37.76 26.91
CA GLU A 280 12.40 37.19 27.54
C GLU A 280 11.34 36.70 26.54
N ASP A 281 11.31 37.29 25.33
CA ASP A 281 10.39 36.94 24.24
C ASP A 281 11.03 36.13 23.11
N THR A 282 12.35 35.94 23.15
CA THR A 282 13.15 35.36 22.06
C THR A 282 14.16 34.36 22.60
N CYS A 283 13.76 33.09 22.52
CA CYS A 283 14.57 31.95 22.91
C CYS A 283 15.18 31.27 21.68
N TYR A 284 16.52 31.16 21.63
CA TYR A 284 17.16 30.23 20.70
C TYR A 284 17.25 28.85 21.37
N PRO A 285 16.65 27.79 20.82
CA PRO A 285 16.65 26.48 21.47
C PRO A 285 18.09 25.98 21.66
N LYS A 286 18.41 25.55 22.88
CA LYS A 286 19.66 24.88 23.18
C LYS A 286 19.68 23.56 22.40
N LYS A 287 20.79 23.29 21.72
CA LYS A 287 20.97 21.98 21.08
C LYS A 287 20.99 20.92 22.16
N GLN A 288 20.17 19.89 22.02
CA GLN A 288 20.22 18.74 22.91
C GLN A 288 21.59 18.06 22.78
N GLU A 289 22.28 17.94 23.91
CA GLU A 289 23.59 17.28 23.99
C GLU A 289 23.38 15.84 24.49
N GLY A 290 24.01 14.88 23.79
CA GLY A 290 23.87 13.46 24.08
C GLY A 290 22.63 12.82 23.46
N GLU A 291 22.46 11.52 23.70
CA GLU A 291 21.32 10.79 23.16
C GLU A 291 20.15 10.82 24.15
N ILE A 292 18.95 11.07 23.63
CA ILE A 292 17.70 11.23 24.34
C ILE A 292 17.35 9.96 25.14
N ALA A 293 16.72 10.12 26.30
CA ALA A 293 16.17 8.99 27.06
C ALA A 293 14.92 8.42 26.40
N TRP A 294 14.80 7.10 26.32
CA TRP A 294 13.61 6.45 25.77
C TRP A 294 13.35 5.08 26.40
N SER A 295 12.10 4.63 26.35
CA SER A 295 11.70 3.27 26.73
C SER A 295 10.80 2.65 25.66
N LEU A 296 10.72 1.32 25.60
CA LEU A 296 9.80 0.64 24.68
C LEU A 296 8.36 1.04 24.95
N SER A 297 7.96 1.10 26.21
CA SER A 297 6.63 1.55 26.63
C SER A 297 6.28 2.96 26.13
N ARG A 298 7.23 3.90 26.11
CA ARG A 298 6.99 5.26 25.62
C ARG A 298 6.97 5.33 24.09
N ILE A 299 7.86 4.60 23.41
CA ILE A 299 7.93 4.61 21.95
C ILE A 299 6.74 3.88 21.33
N PHE A 300 6.47 2.65 21.76
CA PHE A 300 5.43 1.79 21.20
C PHE A 300 4.07 1.93 21.92
N GLY A 301 4.01 2.68 23.02
CA GLY A 301 2.80 2.89 23.82
C GLY A 301 2.51 1.77 24.84
N ARG A 302 3.29 0.69 24.83
CA ARG A 302 3.12 -0.49 25.69
C ARG A 302 4.42 -1.28 25.83
N PRO A 303 4.65 -1.97 26.96
CA PRO A 303 5.73 -2.95 27.09
C PRO A 303 5.42 -4.21 26.27
N ILE A 304 6.43 -5.08 26.11
CA ILE A 304 6.25 -6.41 25.50
C ILE A 304 5.44 -7.28 26.45
N GLN A 305 4.38 -7.92 25.95
CA GLN A 305 3.46 -8.72 26.76
C GLN A 305 3.82 -10.22 26.73
N GLY A 306 4.37 -10.74 27.83
CA GLY A 306 4.73 -12.16 27.98
C GLY A 306 5.66 -12.67 26.86
N ASN A 307 5.56 -13.96 26.55
CA ASN A 307 6.27 -14.57 25.43
C ASN A 307 5.32 -15.27 24.44
N CYS A 308 5.84 -15.55 23.24
CA CYS A 308 5.14 -16.34 22.23
C CYS A 308 6.07 -17.44 21.71
N ARG A 309 6.40 -18.41 22.57
CA ARG A 309 7.28 -19.53 22.23
C ARG A 309 6.50 -20.84 22.19
N PHE A 310 6.68 -21.61 21.12
CA PHE A 310 6.02 -22.91 20.93
C PHE A 310 7.03 -23.95 20.42
N GLY A 311 8.01 -24.33 21.22
CA GLY A 311 9.11 -25.20 20.77
C GLY A 311 9.94 -25.76 21.93
N VAL A 312 10.78 -26.75 21.62
CA VAL A 312 11.58 -27.49 22.62
C VAL A 312 12.67 -26.58 23.20
N GLU A 313 12.74 -26.52 24.52
CA GLU A 313 13.85 -25.96 25.31
C GLU A 313 15.16 -26.66 24.93
N GLY A 314 15.97 -26.09 24.04
CA GLY A 314 17.14 -26.82 23.52
C GLY A 314 18.29 -25.99 22.98
N GLU A 315 18.08 -24.76 22.52
CA GLU A 315 19.17 -23.91 22.00
C GLU A 315 19.11 -22.53 22.64
N GLU A 316 20.27 -21.87 22.81
CA GLU A 316 20.43 -20.55 23.41
C GLU A 316 19.83 -19.43 22.53
N LEU A 317 18.53 -19.51 22.24
CA LEU A 317 17.80 -18.56 21.43
C LEU A 317 17.47 -17.31 22.25
N TRP A 318 17.94 -16.16 21.77
CA TRP A 318 17.60 -14.84 22.30
C TRP A 318 16.45 -14.21 21.49
N ASP A 319 15.49 -13.62 22.21
CA ASP A 319 14.36 -12.95 21.56
C ASP A 319 14.72 -11.51 21.17
N ILE A 320 15.56 -10.82 21.95
CA ILE A 320 15.86 -9.40 21.73
C ILE A 320 17.35 -9.20 21.61
N SER A 321 17.76 -8.46 20.58
CA SER A 321 19.11 -7.93 20.41
C SER A 321 19.10 -6.41 20.44
N LEU A 322 19.84 -5.82 21.37
CA LEU A 322 20.00 -4.38 21.50
C LEU A 322 21.45 -4.00 21.17
N GLU A 323 21.67 -3.35 20.03
CA GLU A 323 22.99 -2.90 19.57
C GLU A 323 23.29 -1.50 20.12
N VAL A 324 24.10 -1.45 21.16
CA VAL A 324 24.39 -0.24 21.92
C VAL A 324 25.83 -0.32 22.46
N PRO A 325 26.62 0.77 22.45
CA PRO A 325 27.98 0.77 23.00
C PRO A 325 28.05 0.28 24.44
N GLN A 326 29.13 -0.40 24.81
CA GLN A 326 29.34 -0.93 26.17
C GLN A 326 29.10 0.10 27.29
N GLY A 327 29.51 1.36 27.06
CA GLY A 327 29.40 2.46 28.02
C GLY A 327 28.01 3.06 28.20
N ARG A 328 27.02 2.69 27.38
CA ARG A 328 25.65 3.24 27.48
C ARG A 328 24.83 2.45 28.48
N ALA A 329 24.23 3.11 29.46
CA ALA A 329 23.30 2.44 30.37
C ALA A 329 22.04 1.96 29.61
N ALA A 330 21.57 0.75 29.94
CA ALA A 330 20.24 0.28 29.52
C ALA A 330 19.66 -0.56 30.65
N ASP A 331 18.54 -0.11 31.17
CA ASP A 331 17.81 -0.69 32.28
C ASP A 331 16.72 -1.58 31.71
N ILE A 332 16.81 -2.87 32.01
CA ILE A 332 15.79 -3.86 31.63
C ILE A 332 14.85 -4.01 32.81
N ILE A 333 13.61 -3.57 32.64
CA ILE A 333 12.58 -3.58 33.67
C ILE A 333 11.69 -4.78 33.40
N SER A 334 11.77 -5.79 34.27
CA SER A 334 10.92 -6.99 34.22
C SER A 334 10.65 -7.52 35.63
N ALA A 335 9.51 -8.17 35.81
CA ALA A 335 9.13 -8.83 37.06
C ALA A 335 9.89 -10.15 37.30
N SER A 336 10.55 -10.72 36.28
CA SER A 336 11.22 -12.03 36.33
C SER A 336 12.71 -11.99 35.97
N THR A 337 13.48 -12.98 36.43
CA THR A 337 14.91 -13.11 36.13
C THR A 337 15.15 -13.41 34.65
N ILE A 338 15.74 -12.46 33.93
CA ILE A 338 16.11 -12.61 32.52
C ILE A 338 17.55 -13.13 32.42
N LYS A 339 17.78 -14.13 31.56
CA LYS A 339 19.14 -14.53 31.17
C LYS A 339 19.72 -13.43 30.28
N ARG A 340 20.75 -12.76 30.78
CA ARG A 340 21.48 -11.71 30.05
C ARG A 340 22.77 -12.30 29.54
N THR A 341 22.98 -12.17 28.24
CA THR A 341 24.26 -12.50 27.63
C THR A 341 24.71 -11.30 26.81
N THR A 342 25.93 -10.84 27.03
CA THR A 342 26.59 -9.88 26.14
C THR A 342 27.27 -10.66 25.03
N SER A 343 27.10 -10.22 23.78
CA SER A 343 27.85 -10.78 22.65
C SER A 343 29.36 -10.68 22.89
N VAL A 344 30.14 -11.53 22.20
CA VAL A 344 31.61 -11.61 22.29
C VAL A 344 32.28 -10.25 22.02
N ASP A 345 31.66 -9.40 21.18
CA ASP A 345 32.14 -8.05 20.85
C ASP A 345 31.71 -6.98 21.89
N GLY A 346 30.82 -7.33 22.82
CA GLY A 346 30.31 -6.48 23.89
C GLY A 346 29.37 -5.33 23.48
N ASN A 347 29.17 -5.09 22.18
CA ASN A 347 28.30 -4.03 21.65
C ASN A 347 26.83 -4.45 21.49
N VAL A 348 26.51 -5.73 21.72
CA VAL A 348 25.14 -6.25 21.60
C VAL A 348 24.72 -6.91 22.90
N ARG A 349 23.57 -6.49 23.43
CA ARG A 349 22.94 -7.07 24.61
C ARG A 349 21.82 -8.00 24.17
N LEU A 350 21.87 -9.25 24.62
CA LEU A 350 20.91 -10.29 24.27
C LEU A 350 20.00 -10.58 25.46
N CYS A 351 18.69 -10.61 25.20
CA CYS A 351 17.67 -10.85 26.21
C CYS A 351 16.68 -11.92 25.75
N THR A 352 16.16 -12.69 26.71
CA THR A 352 15.10 -13.70 26.52
C THR A 352 13.84 -13.29 27.28
N LEU A 353 12.69 -13.45 26.66
CA LEU A 353 11.38 -13.20 27.25
C LEU A 353 10.97 -14.34 28.20
N ALA A 354 10.37 -13.96 29.33
CA ALA A 354 9.74 -14.90 30.26
C ALA A 354 8.25 -15.08 29.94
N GLU A 355 7.66 -16.19 30.34
CA GLU A 355 6.26 -16.55 30.02
C GLU A 355 5.23 -15.59 30.63
N ASP A 356 5.40 -15.21 31.89
CA ASP A 356 4.37 -14.53 32.69
C ASP A 356 4.68 -13.07 33.05
N SER A 357 5.63 -12.43 32.38
CA SER A 357 6.01 -11.05 32.71
C SER A 357 6.09 -10.13 31.51
N ASP A 358 5.65 -8.90 31.73
CA ASP A 358 5.89 -7.81 30.80
C ASP A 358 7.35 -7.39 30.86
N LEU A 359 7.91 -7.07 29.69
CA LEU A 359 9.28 -6.58 29.54
C LEU A 359 9.28 -5.17 28.98
N ASP A 360 9.94 -4.26 29.70
CA ASP A 360 10.27 -2.94 29.20
C ASP A 360 11.80 -2.74 29.19
N ILE A 361 12.29 -2.03 28.18
CA ILE A 361 13.69 -1.68 28.04
C ILE A 361 13.76 -0.16 28.04
N SER A 362 14.53 0.41 28.97
CA SER A 362 14.68 1.85 29.17
C SER A 362 16.15 2.24 29.04
N LEU A 363 16.44 3.21 28.18
CA LEU A 363 17.76 3.82 28.07
C LEU A 363 17.68 5.24 28.65
N PRO A 364 18.39 5.55 29.75
CA PRO A 364 18.42 6.90 30.30
C PRO A 364 19.21 7.85 29.39
N GLN A 365 19.03 9.15 29.56
CA GLN A 365 19.77 10.17 28.80
C GLN A 365 21.24 10.12 29.19
N GLN A 366 22.12 10.05 28.20
CA GLN A 366 23.56 10.00 28.42
C GLN A 366 24.30 10.65 27.24
N SER A 367 25.31 11.46 27.57
CA SER A 367 26.29 11.97 26.61
C SER A 367 27.40 10.95 26.44
N LEU A 368 27.45 10.29 25.28
CA LEU A 368 28.51 9.34 24.95
C LEU A 368 29.65 10.08 24.24
N PRO A 369 30.93 9.83 24.60
CA PRO A 369 32.08 10.46 23.96
C PRO A 369 32.37 9.91 22.56
N SER A 370 31.81 8.75 22.20
CA SER A 370 31.96 8.08 20.90
C SER A 370 30.59 7.75 20.32
N HIS A 371 30.30 8.25 19.13
CA HIS A 371 29.16 7.79 18.33
C HIS A 371 29.46 6.40 17.76
N LEU A 372 28.44 5.54 17.63
CA LEU A 372 28.55 4.28 16.91
C LEU A 372 29.04 4.57 15.48
N SER A 373 30.13 3.94 15.06
CA SER A 373 30.60 4.02 13.68
C SER A 373 29.56 3.34 12.78
N LEU A 374 28.86 4.12 11.96
CA LEU A 374 27.94 3.59 10.98
C LEU A 374 28.72 2.77 9.95
N GLU A 375 28.21 1.59 9.63
CA GLU A 375 28.73 0.81 8.52
C GLU A 375 28.39 1.54 7.22
N HIS A 376 29.39 1.72 6.35
CA HIS A 376 29.19 2.44 5.10
C HIS A 376 28.42 1.56 4.10
N PRO A 377 27.46 2.12 3.35
CA PRO A 377 26.70 1.35 2.38
C PRO A 377 27.63 0.78 1.29
N PRO A 378 27.30 -0.40 0.74
CA PRO A 378 28.15 -1.05 -0.25
C PRO A 378 28.12 -0.33 -1.62
N LEU A 379 27.06 0.40 -1.93
CA LEU A 379 26.90 1.16 -3.17
C LEU A 379 25.89 2.28 -2.90
N TYR A 380 26.12 3.47 -3.47
CA TYR A 380 25.11 4.52 -3.55
C TYR A 380 24.47 4.50 -4.93
N ALA A 381 23.15 4.64 -5.00
CA ALA A 381 22.44 4.71 -6.27
C ALA A 381 21.38 5.82 -6.25
N SER A 382 21.30 6.55 -7.35
CA SER A 382 20.22 7.51 -7.60
C SER A 382 19.73 7.37 -9.03
N ARG A 383 18.45 7.70 -9.24
CA ARG A 383 17.77 7.59 -10.53
C ARG A 383 16.85 8.79 -10.70
N GLN A 384 16.80 9.35 -11.90
CA GLN A 384 16.01 10.54 -12.22
C GLN A 384 15.57 10.54 -13.69
N LEU A 385 14.42 11.16 -13.95
CA LEU A 385 13.98 11.50 -15.30
C LEU A 385 14.65 12.81 -15.75
N THR A 386 15.13 12.83 -16.99
CA THR A 386 15.77 14.00 -17.62
C THR A 386 14.99 14.45 -18.85
N GLY A 387 15.33 15.63 -19.38
CA GLY A 387 14.70 16.20 -20.58
C GLY A 387 13.53 17.15 -20.28
N TYR A 388 13.03 17.79 -21.32
CA TYR A 388 11.93 18.77 -21.25
C TYR A 388 10.78 18.34 -22.16
N GLY A 389 9.55 18.65 -21.74
CA GLY A 389 8.34 18.37 -22.51
C GLY A 389 7.63 17.06 -22.15
N GLN A 390 6.57 16.78 -22.91
CA GLN A 390 5.62 15.69 -22.64
C GLN A 390 5.70 14.53 -23.63
N GLU A 391 6.55 14.62 -24.66
CA GLU A 391 6.73 13.58 -25.68
C GLU A 391 8.04 12.78 -25.48
N ARG A 392 9.16 13.48 -25.29
CA ARG A 392 10.50 12.89 -25.14
C ARG A 392 11.11 13.26 -23.80
N GLY A 393 11.99 12.41 -23.33
CA GLY A 393 12.82 12.64 -22.16
C GLY A 393 14.02 11.70 -22.17
N GLY A 394 14.67 11.59 -21.03
CA GLY A 394 15.70 10.59 -20.78
C GLY A 394 15.56 10.01 -19.38
N MET A 395 16.27 8.91 -19.16
CA MET A 395 16.54 8.37 -17.85
C MET A 395 18.02 8.57 -17.54
N HIS A 396 18.32 8.97 -16.32
CA HIS A 396 19.69 9.04 -15.80
C HIS A 396 19.75 8.31 -14.46
N ALA A 397 20.67 7.35 -14.35
CA ALA A 397 20.98 6.68 -13.10
C ALA A 397 22.48 6.83 -12.80
N ILE A 398 22.79 7.16 -11.55
CA ILE A 398 24.15 7.33 -11.05
C ILE A 398 24.41 6.26 -10.00
N LEU A 399 25.45 5.45 -10.21
CA LEU A 399 25.91 4.42 -9.27
C LEU A 399 27.31 4.77 -8.77
N ARG A 400 27.50 4.91 -7.47
CA ARG A 400 28.80 5.24 -6.86
C ARG A 400 29.28 4.11 -5.97
N ASN A 401 30.45 3.58 -6.27
CA ASN A 401 31.15 2.60 -5.44
C ASN A 401 32.16 3.32 -4.55
N PRO A 402 31.92 3.43 -3.23
CA PRO A 402 32.86 4.10 -2.31
C PRO A 402 34.02 3.19 -1.87
N HIS A 403 34.08 1.93 -2.33
CA HIS A 403 35.02 0.93 -1.82
C HIS A 403 36.25 0.76 -2.74
N PRO A 404 37.41 0.35 -2.20
CA PRO A 404 38.67 0.20 -2.95
C PRO A 404 38.74 -1.06 -3.83
N PHE A 405 37.63 -1.76 -4.01
CA PHE A 405 37.53 -2.96 -4.84
C PHE A 405 36.36 -2.86 -5.81
N SER A 406 36.51 -3.49 -6.99
CA SER A 406 35.45 -3.53 -8.00
C SER A 406 34.27 -4.39 -7.53
N LYS A 407 33.06 -4.02 -7.96
CA LYS A 407 31.83 -4.74 -7.65
C LYS A 407 31.08 -5.09 -8.91
N GLN A 408 30.68 -6.35 -9.02
CA GLN A 408 29.78 -6.80 -10.09
C GLN A 408 28.34 -6.60 -9.63
N VAL A 409 27.54 -5.94 -10.46
CA VAL A 409 26.21 -5.47 -10.11
C VAL A 409 25.24 -5.76 -11.24
N VAL A 410 24.05 -6.25 -10.89
CA VAL A 410 22.91 -6.38 -11.80
C VAL A 410 21.99 -5.17 -11.59
N TYR A 411 21.79 -4.37 -12.62
CA TYR A 411 20.84 -3.26 -12.65
C TYR A 411 19.58 -3.70 -13.39
N LEU A 412 18.45 -3.77 -12.69
CA LEU A 412 17.13 -4.09 -13.24
C LEU A 412 16.23 -2.88 -13.27
N GLU A 413 15.65 -2.65 -14.44
CA GLU A 413 14.75 -1.57 -14.75
C GLU A 413 13.45 -2.13 -15.35
N SER A 414 12.33 -1.85 -14.68
CA SER A 414 10.98 -2.17 -15.17
C SER A 414 10.25 -0.87 -15.50
N LEU A 415 9.97 -0.65 -16.78
CA LEU A 415 9.25 0.53 -17.24
C LEU A 415 7.86 0.14 -17.72
N PRO A 416 6.83 0.96 -17.43
CA PRO A 416 5.50 0.74 -17.97
C PRO A 416 5.51 0.81 -19.51
N TRP A 417 4.55 0.15 -20.15
CA TRP A 417 4.50 0.06 -21.63
C TRP A 417 4.44 1.42 -22.35
N PHE A 418 3.90 2.43 -21.67
CA PHE A 418 3.78 3.80 -22.18
C PHE A 418 5.06 4.63 -22.02
N LEU A 419 6.12 4.07 -21.43
CA LEU A 419 7.46 4.67 -21.41
C LEU A 419 8.40 3.78 -22.22
N ARG A 420 8.72 4.22 -23.44
CA ARG A 420 9.44 3.44 -24.43
C ARG A 420 10.89 3.89 -24.49
N PRO A 421 11.85 3.08 -24.05
CA PRO A 421 13.23 3.51 -24.05
C PRO A 421 13.90 3.20 -25.39
N TYR A 422 14.73 4.14 -25.86
CA TYR A 422 15.53 3.97 -27.06
C TYR A 422 16.85 3.29 -26.73
N MET A 423 16.88 1.96 -26.74
CA MET A 423 18.07 1.19 -26.35
C MET A 423 19.35 1.53 -27.13
N HIS A 424 19.25 2.03 -28.37
CA HIS A 424 20.41 2.47 -29.15
C HIS A 424 21.10 3.72 -28.57
N THR A 425 20.44 4.46 -27.67
CA THR A 425 20.98 5.63 -26.95
C THR A 425 21.54 5.26 -25.57
N LEU A 426 21.51 3.98 -25.18
CA LEU A 426 22.05 3.54 -23.90
C LEU A 426 23.56 3.76 -23.87
N THR A 427 23.99 4.64 -22.96
CA THR A 427 25.41 4.89 -22.68
C THR A 427 25.70 4.61 -21.22
N VAL A 428 26.74 3.80 -20.99
CA VAL A 428 27.27 3.49 -19.66
C VAL A 428 28.68 4.07 -19.58
N SER A 429 28.86 5.10 -18.76
CA SER A 429 30.15 5.77 -18.56
C SER A 429 30.74 5.37 -17.21
N GLY A 430 32.02 5.00 -17.17
CA GLY A 430 32.71 4.65 -15.92
C GLY A 430 32.60 3.18 -15.48
N ALA A 431 31.85 2.33 -16.20
CA ALA A 431 31.78 0.89 -15.95
C ALA A 431 31.84 0.07 -17.25
N THR A 432 32.18 -1.21 -17.13
CA THR A 432 32.11 -2.15 -18.25
C THR A 432 30.77 -2.89 -18.22
N LEU A 433 30.01 -2.81 -19.33
CA LEU A 433 28.79 -3.58 -19.54
C LEU A 433 29.15 -4.98 -20.07
N GLU A 434 28.86 -6.02 -19.29
CA GLU A 434 29.19 -7.40 -19.64
C GLU A 434 28.06 -8.10 -20.40
N LYS A 435 26.82 -7.95 -19.92
CA LYS A 435 25.62 -8.56 -20.51
C LYS A 435 24.43 -7.63 -20.40
N MET A 436 23.54 -7.70 -21.38
CA MET A 436 22.27 -6.98 -21.41
C MET A 436 21.15 -7.97 -21.76
N TYR A 437 20.14 -8.04 -20.91
CA TYR A 437 18.88 -8.73 -21.18
C TYR A 437 17.80 -7.68 -21.36
N TYR A 438 17.22 -7.63 -22.54
CA TYR A 438 16.24 -6.61 -22.91
C TYR A 438 14.99 -7.26 -23.49
N THR A 439 13.84 -6.93 -22.91
CA THR A 439 12.53 -7.28 -23.44
C THR A 439 11.76 -5.98 -23.73
N PRO A 440 11.45 -5.67 -25.00
CA PRO A 440 10.77 -4.44 -25.37
C PRO A 440 9.30 -4.44 -24.91
N SER A 441 8.78 -3.25 -24.65
CA SER A 441 7.35 -3.06 -24.38
C SER A 441 6.49 -3.38 -25.60
N ILE A 442 5.26 -3.80 -25.32
CA ILE A 442 4.17 -3.95 -26.30
C ILE A 442 2.98 -3.17 -25.74
N ASP A 443 2.46 -2.25 -26.52
CA ASP A 443 1.36 -1.35 -26.11
C ASP A 443 0.22 -2.11 -25.45
N ARG A 444 -0.09 -1.73 -24.20
CA ARG A 444 -1.20 -2.28 -23.37
C ARG A 444 -1.11 -3.78 -23.09
N GLN A 445 0.00 -4.43 -23.41
CA GLN A 445 0.18 -5.86 -23.19
C GLN A 445 1.34 -6.15 -22.25
N ARG A 446 2.47 -5.45 -22.42
CA ARG A 446 3.70 -5.75 -21.68
C ARG A 446 4.58 -4.51 -21.52
N GLY A 447 5.10 -4.30 -20.30
CA GLY A 447 6.12 -3.28 -20.01
C GLY A 447 7.50 -3.61 -20.60
N THR A 448 8.42 -2.66 -20.47
CA THR A 448 9.83 -2.89 -20.80
C THR A 448 10.56 -3.48 -19.62
N HIS A 449 11.40 -4.48 -19.89
CA HIS A 449 12.29 -5.09 -18.91
C HIS A 449 13.73 -4.98 -19.41
N LEU A 450 14.61 -4.39 -18.60
CA LEU A 450 16.01 -4.21 -18.90
C LEU A 450 16.87 -4.65 -17.70
N GLU A 451 17.71 -5.66 -17.90
CA GLU A 451 18.74 -6.07 -16.95
C GLU A 451 20.13 -5.86 -17.55
N LEU A 452 21.00 -5.21 -16.79
CA LEU A 452 22.39 -4.94 -17.17
C LEU A 452 23.33 -5.54 -16.14
N LEU A 453 24.26 -6.37 -16.59
CA LEU A 453 25.36 -6.86 -15.78
C LEU A 453 26.53 -5.89 -15.95
N LEU A 454 26.82 -5.13 -14.90
CA LEU A 454 27.82 -4.08 -14.87
C LEU A 454 28.95 -4.49 -13.92
N ASN A 455 30.20 -4.24 -14.32
CA ASN A 455 31.33 -4.28 -13.40
C ASN A 455 31.77 -2.84 -13.09
N ILE A 456 31.53 -2.43 -11.84
CA ILE A 456 31.79 -1.09 -11.34
C ILE A 456 33.19 -1.06 -10.70
N PRO A 457 34.13 -0.25 -11.21
CA PRO A 457 35.47 -0.13 -10.64
C PRO A 457 35.48 0.38 -9.19
N ALA A 458 36.61 0.18 -8.52
CA ALA A 458 36.88 0.73 -7.20
C ALA A 458 36.79 2.27 -7.20
N GLU A 459 36.24 2.85 -6.14
CA GLU A 459 36.20 4.30 -5.90
C GLU A 459 35.71 5.14 -7.10
N SER A 460 34.75 4.60 -7.85
CA SER A 460 34.26 5.18 -9.10
C SER A 460 32.78 5.56 -9.05
N THR A 461 32.39 6.47 -9.94
CA THR A 461 31.00 6.82 -10.20
C THR A 461 30.67 6.46 -11.65
N VAL A 462 29.53 5.81 -11.83
CA VAL A 462 29.05 5.28 -13.10
C VAL A 462 27.77 5.99 -13.48
N ASP A 463 27.75 6.55 -14.67
CA ASP A 463 26.58 7.24 -15.23
C ASP A 463 25.94 6.36 -16.30
N LEU A 464 24.66 6.07 -16.10
CA LEU A 464 23.84 5.30 -17.02
C LEU A 464 22.73 6.21 -17.58
N THR A 465 22.75 6.44 -18.88
CA THR A 465 21.76 7.27 -19.56
C THR A 465 21.16 6.57 -20.77
N TYR A 466 19.86 6.79 -20.99
CA TYR A 466 19.16 6.40 -22.21
C TYR A 466 17.95 7.33 -22.43
N ASP A 467 17.62 7.58 -23.69
CA ASP A 467 16.46 8.39 -24.06
C ASP A 467 15.17 7.57 -23.97
N VAL A 468 14.06 8.25 -23.66
CA VAL A 468 12.72 7.65 -23.55
C VAL A 468 11.68 8.47 -24.30
N GLU A 469 10.73 7.77 -24.89
CA GLU A 469 9.52 8.33 -25.50
C GLU A 469 8.30 8.02 -24.64
N LYS A 470 7.43 9.01 -24.44
CA LYS A 470 6.19 8.93 -23.68
C LYS A 470 5.04 8.68 -24.64
N ALA A 471 4.37 7.54 -24.51
CA ALA A 471 3.22 7.20 -25.34
C ALA A 471 1.98 7.98 -24.92
N ILE A 472 1.11 8.31 -25.89
CA ILE A 472 -0.18 8.94 -25.64
C ILE A 472 -1.16 7.90 -25.10
N LEU A 473 -1.75 8.22 -23.95
CA LEU A 473 -2.77 7.40 -23.30
C LEU A 473 -4.19 7.78 -23.76
N ARG A 474 -5.10 6.81 -23.70
CA ARG A 474 -6.55 7.04 -23.85
C ARG A 474 -7.09 7.68 -22.58
N TYR A 475 -8.18 8.43 -22.68
CA TYR A 475 -8.78 9.08 -21.50
C TYR A 475 -9.16 8.09 -20.38
N THR A 476 -9.56 6.86 -20.74
CA THR A 476 -9.90 5.78 -19.79
C THR A 476 -8.69 5.16 -19.10
N GLU A 477 -7.47 5.44 -19.56
CA GLU A 477 -6.22 4.88 -19.03
C GLU A 477 -5.61 5.78 -17.95
N TYR A 478 -6.14 7.00 -17.78
CA TYR A 478 -5.71 7.90 -16.72
C TYR A 478 -6.32 7.49 -15.37
N PRO A 479 -5.54 7.59 -14.27
CA PRO A 479 -6.11 7.48 -12.94
C PRO A 479 -7.11 8.62 -12.68
N PRO A 480 -7.99 8.49 -11.67
CA PRO A 480 -8.98 9.53 -11.33
C PRO A 480 -8.36 10.91 -11.10
N ASP A 481 -7.12 10.97 -10.57
CA ASP A 481 -6.32 12.18 -10.50
C ASP A 481 -5.18 12.15 -11.52
N ALA A 482 -5.50 12.55 -12.75
CA ALA A 482 -4.56 12.59 -13.86
C ALA A 482 -3.45 13.64 -13.68
N ASN A 483 -3.68 14.68 -12.88
CA ASN A 483 -2.74 15.80 -12.71
C ASN A 483 -1.55 15.44 -11.82
N ARG A 484 -1.72 14.47 -10.91
CA ARG A 484 -0.63 13.91 -10.11
C ARG A 484 0.47 13.27 -10.97
N GLY A 485 0.08 12.59 -12.04
CA GLY A 485 0.99 11.79 -12.88
C GLY A 485 1.01 10.30 -12.50
N PHE A 486 1.95 9.57 -13.12
CA PHE A 486 2.08 8.12 -13.02
C PHE A 486 3.36 7.75 -12.28
N ASP A 487 3.30 6.85 -11.31
CA ASP A 487 4.52 6.38 -10.67
C ASP A 487 5.18 5.26 -11.49
N ILE A 488 6.50 5.34 -11.58
CA ILE A 488 7.36 4.34 -12.19
C ILE A 488 8.04 3.55 -11.06
N PRO A 489 8.05 2.21 -11.14
CA PRO A 489 8.72 1.37 -10.15
C PRO A 489 10.19 1.79 -9.94
N SER A 490 10.70 1.52 -8.74
CA SER A 490 12.12 1.66 -8.42
C SER A 490 12.97 0.70 -9.28
N ALA A 491 14.14 1.15 -9.73
CA ALA A 491 15.15 0.24 -10.25
C ALA A 491 15.73 -0.61 -9.11
N ILE A 492 15.96 -1.89 -9.39
CA ILE A 492 16.46 -2.89 -8.45
C ILE A 492 17.92 -3.17 -8.78
N ILE A 493 18.77 -3.08 -7.77
CA ILE A 493 20.21 -3.22 -7.91
C ILE A 493 20.65 -4.37 -7.02
N ARG A 494 21.21 -5.42 -7.63
CA ARG A 494 21.77 -6.56 -6.89
C ARG A 494 23.28 -6.56 -7.04
N ILE A 495 23.99 -6.44 -5.92
CA ILE A 495 25.44 -6.60 -5.84
C ILE A 495 25.73 -8.09 -5.67
N LEU A 496 26.45 -8.67 -6.62
CA LEU A 496 26.77 -10.08 -6.61
C LEU A 496 27.84 -10.39 -5.55
N PRO A 497 27.74 -11.54 -4.88
CA PRO A 497 28.75 -11.95 -3.91
C PRO A 497 30.11 -12.12 -4.60
N SER A 498 31.19 -11.66 -3.95
CA SER A 498 32.54 -11.84 -4.48
C SER A 498 32.98 -13.29 -4.30
N ASN A 499 33.40 -13.93 -5.41
CA ASN A 499 33.88 -15.32 -5.43
C ASN A 499 35.18 -15.55 -4.64
N ASN A 500 35.79 -14.50 -4.06
CA ASN A 500 37.10 -14.55 -3.43
C ASN A 500 37.06 -14.73 -1.89
N SER A 501 35.91 -15.00 -1.28
CA SER A 501 35.79 -15.24 0.17
C SER A 501 36.16 -16.68 0.58
N THR A 502 37.38 -17.10 0.24
CA THR A 502 38.03 -18.23 0.93
C THR A 502 38.74 -17.70 2.17
N SER A 503 38.03 -17.53 3.29
CA SER A 503 38.58 -17.70 4.65
C SER A 503 37.62 -17.22 5.76
N SER A 504 37.64 -18.00 6.85
CA SER A 504 37.01 -17.82 8.17
C SER A 504 35.60 -18.42 8.37
N GLY A 505 35.61 -19.51 9.16
CA GLY A 505 34.53 -20.31 9.78
C GLY A 505 33.05 -19.99 9.53
N LEU A 506 32.30 -21.06 9.19
CA LEU A 506 30.87 -21.25 9.47
C LEU A 506 29.87 -20.21 8.94
N GLN A 507 30.25 -19.33 8.01
CA GLN A 507 29.27 -18.54 7.26
C GLN A 507 28.84 -19.29 6.00
N VAL A 508 27.56 -19.68 5.96
CA VAL A 508 26.86 -20.17 4.75
C VAL A 508 27.17 -19.19 3.62
N GLN A 509 27.78 -19.66 2.52
CA GLN A 509 28.08 -18.83 1.36
C GLN A 509 26.80 -18.15 0.89
N ASP A 510 26.74 -16.84 1.04
CA ASP A 510 25.51 -16.10 0.86
C ASP A 510 25.28 -15.78 -0.62
N GLN A 511 24.76 -16.77 -1.35
CA GLN A 511 24.56 -16.73 -2.81
C GLN A 511 23.62 -15.61 -3.27
N GLN A 512 22.84 -15.05 -2.37
CA GLN A 512 21.82 -14.04 -2.67
C GLN A 512 22.41 -12.65 -2.96
N GLY A 513 23.54 -12.29 -2.36
CA GLY A 513 24.15 -10.96 -2.54
C GLY A 513 23.37 -9.84 -1.84
N VAL A 514 23.77 -8.59 -2.09
CA VAL A 514 23.16 -7.40 -1.45
C VAL A 514 22.18 -6.75 -2.42
N TYR A 515 21.02 -6.33 -1.93
CA TYR A 515 20.02 -5.62 -2.72
C TYR A 515 19.94 -4.16 -2.33
N LEU A 516 19.67 -3.32 -3.31
CA LEU A 516 19.39 -1.90 -3.14
C LEU A 516 18.32 -1.48 -4.12
N ARG A 517 17.44 -0.59 -3.70
CA ARG A 517 16.38 -0.02 -4.55
C ARG A 517 16.53 1.48 -4.62
N THR A 518 16.38 2.00 -5.83
CA THR A 518 16.30 3.44 -6.06
C THR A 518 14.90 3.95 -5.65
N THR A 519 14.72 5.27 -5.63
CA THR A 519 13.39 5.84 -5.42
C THR A 519 12.49 5.60 -6.64
N SER A 520 11.18 5.44 -6.41
CA SER A 520 10.19 5.52 -7.49
C SER A 520 10.21 6.92 -8.14
N LEU A 521 9.80 6.99 -9.39
CA LEU A 521 9.78 8.25 -10.15
C LEU A 521 8.35 8.64 -10.47
N LEU A 522 8.08 9.95 -10.47
CA LEU A 522 6.80 10.48 -10.89
C LEU A 522 6.87 10.98 -12.33
N LEU A 523 6.12 10.36 -13.22
CA LEU A 523 6.03 10.71 -14.64
C LEU A 523 4.81 11.57 -14.92
N ALA A 524 5.06 12.78 -15.42
CA ALA A 524 4.02 13.59 -16.05
C ALA A 524 3.84 13.16 -17.52
N LEU A 525 2.58 12.95 -17.90
CA LEU A 525 2.10 12.68 -19.25
C LEU A 525 1.14 13.80 -19.69
N PRO A 526 0.92 13.99 -21.01
CA PRO A 526 0.02 15.04 -21.50
C PRO A 526 -1.44 14.73 -21.14
N THR A 527 -1.96 15.38 -20.11
CA THR A 527 -3.33 15.18 -19.63
C THR A 527 -4.36 15.69 -20.65
N PRO A 528 -5.35 14.87 -21.05
CA PRO A 528 -6.40 15.30 -21.97
C PRO A 528 -7.40 16.22 -21.26
N ASP A 529 -8.19 16.97 -22.03
CA ASP A 529 -9.32 17.73 -21.49
C ASP A 529 -10.47 16.79 -21.07
N PHE A 530 -10.54 16.49 -19.78
CA PHE A 530 -11.61 15.66 -19.20
C PHE A 530 -12.99 16.30 -19.27
N SER A 531 -13.09 17.61 -19.50
CA SER A 531 -14.39 18.33 -19.55
C SER A 531 -15.09 18.20 -20.91
N MET A 532 -14.34 17.96 -21.99
CA MET A 532 -14.88 17.92 -23.35
C MET A 532 -16.00 16.86 -23.51
N PRO A 533 -15.87 15.61 -23.02
CA PRO A 533 -16.97 14.64 -23.10
C PRO A 533 -18.23 15.10 -22.34
N TYR A 534 -18.08 15.73 -21.18
CA TYR A 534 -19.22 16.26 -20.41
C TYR A 534 -19.92 17.38 -21.15
N ASN A 535 -19.16 18.30 -21.75
CA ASN A 535 -19.71 19.38 -22.57
C ASN A 535 -20.52 18.82 -23.75
N VAL A 536 -20.02 17.78 -24.42
CA VAL A 536 -20.72 17.10 -25.51
C VAL A 536 -21.97 16.37 -25.01
N ILE A 537 -21.90 15.67 -23.88
CA ILE A 537 -23.06 14.97 -23.30
C ILE A 537 -24.15 15.96 -22.90
N ILE A 538 -23.79 17.09 -22.27
CA ILE A 538 -24.74 18.14 -21.89
C ILE A 538 -25.38 18.74 -23.14
N LEU A 539 -24.60 19.06 -24.17
CA LEU A 539 -25.13 19.63 -25.40
C LEU A 539 -26.04 18.66 -26.16
N THR A 540 -25.64 17.40 -26.30
CA THR A 540 -26.45 16.39 -26.99
C THR A 540 -27.72 16.05 -26.22
N SER A 541 -27.64 15.87 -24.90
CA SER A 541 -28.82 15.61 -24.05
C SER A 541 -29.79 16.78 -24.03
N THR A 542 -29.33 18.04 -24.01
CA THR A 542 -30.19 19.21 -24.10
C THR A 542 -30.90 19.29 -25.46
N VAL A 543 -30.19 19.03 -26.56
CA VAL A 543 -30.80 18.98 -27.91
C VAL A 543 -31.86 17.87 -27.98
N ILE A 544 -31.56 16.68 -27.47
CA ILE A 544 -32.51 15.55 -27.45
C ILE A 544 -33.71 15.86 -26.56
N ALA A 545 -33.50 16.45 -25.38
CA ALA A 545 -34.58 16.81 -24.45
C ALA A 545 -35.50 17.88 -25.04
N LEU A 546 -34.95 18.90 -25.71
CA LEU A 546 -35.72 19.92 -26.41
C LEU A 546 -36.46 19.33 -27.62
N GLY A 547 -35.80 18.48 -28.40
CA GLY A 547 -36.40 17.77 -29.53
C GLY A 547 -37.57 16.90 -29.08
N PHE A 548 -37.35 15.99 -28.14
CA PHE A 548 -38.40 15.15 -27.56
C PHE A 548 -39.51 15.98 -26.91
N GLY A 549 -39.16 16.97 -26.09
CA GLY A 549 -40.14 17.83 -25.41
C GLY A 549 -41.00 18.62 -26.40
N SER A 550 -40.42 19.11 -27.50
CA SER A 550 -41.18 19.78 -28.55
C SER A 550 -42.12 18.83 -29.28
N ILE A 551 -41.65 17.66 -29.71
CA ILE A 551 -42.47 16.65 -30.40
C ILE A 551 -43.59 16.14 -29.48
N PHE A 552 -43.26 15.81 -28.23
CA PHE A 552 -44.23 15.38 -27.23
C PHE A 552 -45.29 16.45 -26.98
N ASN A 553 -44.88 17.72 -26.83
CA ASN A 553 -45.83 18.82 -26.70
C ASN A 553 -46.72 18.96 -27.93
N LEU A 554 -46.19 18.83 -29.16
CA LEU A 554 -47.00 18.88 -30.39
C LEU A 554 -48.01 17.73 -30.47
N LEU A 555 -47.62 16.52 -30.04
CA LEU A 555 -48.50 15.34 -30.10
C LEU A 555 -49.57 15.34 -29.00
N VAL A 556 -49.25 15.86 -27.82
CA VAL A 556 -50.15 15.80 -26.65
C VAL A 556 -50.94 17.09 -26.44
N ARG A 557 -50.45 18.26 -26.86
CA ARG A 557 -51.26 19.49 -26.80
C ARG A 557 -52.39 19.41 -27.79
N ARG A 558 -53.61 19.55 -27.27
CA ARG A 558 -54.79 19.85 -28.06
C ARG A 558 -54.71 21.30 -28.52
N PHE A 559 -54.46 21.53 -29.80
CA PHE A 559 -54.56 22.86 -30.39
C PHE A 559 -56.04 23.22 -30.52
N VAL A 560 -56.47 24.22 -29.77
CA VAL A 560 -57.83 24.76 -29.75
C VAL A 560 -57.83 25.99 -30.66
N LEU A 561 -58.77 26.06 -31.61
CA LEU A 561 -58.91 27.20 -32.51
C LEU A 561 -59.30 28.45 -31.70
N VAL A 562 -58.93 29.64 -32.18
CA VAL A 562 -59.20 30.92 -31.47
C VAL A 562 -60.69 31.10 -31.16
N GLU A 563 -61.57 30.52 -31.98
CA GLU A 563 -63.03 30.53 -31.80
C GLU A 563 -63.52 29.66 -30.62
N GLU A 564 -62.75 28.66 -30.21
CA GLU A 564 -63.03 27.78 -29.08
C GLU A 564 -62.37 28.25 -27.78
N VAL A 565 -61.61 29.35 -27.79
CA VAL A 565 -61.03 29.95 -26.59
C VAL A 565 -62.13 30.66 -25.78
N PRO A 566 -62.51 30.19 -24.59
CA PRO A 566 -63.49 30.89 -23.78
C PRO A 566 -62.95 32.28 -23.41
N ILE A 567 -63.76 33.31 -23.64
CA ILE A 567 -63.43 34.70 -23.29
C ILE A 567 -63.00 34.73 -21.83
N SER A 568 -61.79 35.25 -21.57
CA SER A 568 -61.22 35.22 -20.22
C SER A 568 -62.19 35.83 -19.20
N PRO A 569 -62.34 35.25 -18.00
CA PRO A 569 -63.26 35.77 -16.98
C PRO A 569 -62.89 37.19 -16.52
N LEU A 570 -61.64 37.61 -16.77
CA LEU A 570 -61.17 38.97 -16.54
C LEU A 570 -61.74 39.95 -17.59
N ALA A 571 -61.76 39.57 -18.87
CA ALA A 571 -62.32 40.41 -19.93
C ALA A 571 -63.83 40.62 -19.75
N ILE A 572 -64.55 39.60 -19.29
CA ILE A 572 -65.99 39.71 -18.96
C ILE A 572 -66.21 40.66 -17.77
N LYS A 573 -65.37 40.57 -16.72
CA LYS A 573 -65.44 41.49 -15.56
C LYS A 573 -65.14 42.94 -15.95
N VAL A 574 -64.18 43.16 -16.85
CA VAL A 574 -63.85 44.51 -17.34
C VAL A 574 -64.99 45.08 -18.17
N GLN A 575 -65.61 44.28 -19.06
CA GLN A 575 -66.80 44.73 -19.80
C GLN A 575 -67.97 45.06 -18.88
N MET A 576 -68.24 44.24 -17.85
CA MET A 576 -69.28 44.54 -16.86
C MET A 576 -68.97 45.80 -16.05
N PHE A 577 -67.70 46.06 -15.72
CA PHE A 577 -67.30 47.27 -14.99
C PHE A 577 -67.41 48.52 -15.85
N VAL A 578 -67.05 48.42 -17.13
CA VAL A 578 -67.21 49.50 -18.11
C VAL A 578 -68.69 49.79 -18.38
N ALA A 579 -69.54 48.76 -18.47
CA ALA A 579 -70.99 48.93 -18.59
C ALA A 579 -71.57 49.64 -17.36
N LYS A 580 -71.19 49.22 -16.15
CA LYS A 580 -71.59 49.87 -14.89
C LYS A 580 -71.11 51.32 -14.79
N ALA A 581 -69.89 51.61 -15.24
CA ALA A 581 -69.36 52.97 -15.26
C ALA A 581 -70.11 53.85 -16.27
N LYS A 582 -70.49 53.29 -17.43
CA LYS A 582 -71.24 54.01 -18.46
C LYS A 582 -72.67 54.32 -18.00
N GLU A 583 -73.33 53.38 -17.32
CA GLU A 583 -74.65 53.55 -16.71
C GLU A 583 -74.63 54.55 -15.53
N MET A 584 -73.51 54.63 -14.81
CA MET A 584 -73.29 55.64 -13.76
C MET A 584 -73.03 57.03 -14.34
N ILE A 585 -72.37 57.13 -15.49
CA ILE A 585 -72.11 58.39 -16.21
C ILE A 585 -73.37 58.91 -16.93
N GLU A 586 -74.21 58.04 -17.49
CA GLU A 586 -75.51 58.45 -18.06
C GLU A 586 -76.51 58.92 -17.00
N ASN A 587 -76.47 58.37 -15.78
CA ASN A 587 -77.28 58.85 -14.65
C ASN A 587 -76.75 60.15 -13.99
N LEU A 588 -75.51 60.56 -14.29
CA LEU A 588 -74.91 61.83 -13.85
C LEU A 588 -74.92 62.92 -14.93
N GLY A 589 -75.41 62.60 -16.13
CA GLY A 589 -75.48 63.49 -17.30
C GLY A 589 -76.84 64.14 -17.53
N GLY A 590 -77.57 64.51 -16.48
CA GLY A 590 -78.79 65.32 -16.55
C GLY A 590 -78.51 66.81 -16.45
N ASN A 591 -78.14 67.45 -17.58
CA ASN A 591 -78.48 68.83 -18.00
C ASN A 591 -77.41 69.51 -18.88
N VAL A 592 -77.90 70.20 -19.91
CA VAL A 592 -77.25 71.15 -20.86
C VAL A 592 -76.59 70.48 -22.09
N VAL A 593 -77.30 70.28 -23.22
CA VAL A 593 -77.70 71.24 -24.29
C VAL A 593 -76.53 71.72 -25.17
N THR A 594 -76.40 71.14 -26.37
CA THR A 594 -76.38 71.74 -27.73
C THR A 594 -75.31 71.26 -28.74
N LYS A 595 -75.86 70.82 -29.90
CA LYS A 595 -75.47 71.06 -31.30
C LYS A 595 -74.28 70.33 -31.95
N GLY A 596 -74.64 69.63 -33.04
CA GLY A 596 -73.81 69.29 -34.21
C GLY A 596 -73.09 67.96 -34.05
N GLY A 597 -73.16 66.97 -34.95
CA GLY A 597 -73.62 66.91 -36.32
C GLY A 597 -72.72 65.88 -37.03
N GLY A 598 -73.32 64.92 -37.75
CA GLY A 598 -72.65 64.26 -38.87
C GLY A 598 -72.07 62.84 -38.66
N ASN A 599 -72.72 61.91 -39.36
CA ASN A 599 -72.15 60.82 -40.17
C ASN A 599 -71.55 59.59 -39.47
N ASN A 600 -72.21 58.43 -39.62
CA ASN A 600 -71.97 57.43 -40.68
C ASN A 600 -70.63 56.72 -40.48
N LYS A 601 -70.52 55.40 -40.40
CA LYS A 601 -71.16 54.40 -41.28
C LYS A 601 -70.88 53.01 -40.69
N SER A 602 -71.92 52.18 -40.61
CA SER A 602 -72.09 50.91 -41.35
C SER A 602 -71.28 49.73 -40.79
N ASN A 603 -71.96 48.79 -40.12
CA ASN A 603 -72.62 47.62 -40.73
C ASN A 603 -71.58 46.57 -41.18
N LYS A 604 -71.74 45.27 -40.95
CA LYS A 604 -72.92 44.42 -40.77
C LYS A 604 -72.35 43.08 -40.25
N LEU A 605 -72.91 42.44 -39.22
CA LEU A 605 -74.04 41.49 -39.33
C LEU A 605 -73.79 40.50 -40.49
N ASN A 606 -73.70 39.19 -40.29
CA ASN A 606 -74.73 38.34 -39.69
C ASN A 606 -74.25 36.88 -39.78
N SER A 607 -74.31 36.07 -38.71
CA SER A 607 -75.48 35.36 -38.17
C SER A 607 -75.52 33.91 -38.71
N VAL A 608 -75.59 32.88 -37.86
CA VAL A 608 -76.84 32.13 -37.48
C VAL A 608 -76.51 30.63 -37.76
N GLU A 609 -76.87 29.58 -37.01
CA GLU A 609 -77.71 29.24 -35.85
C GLU A 609 -77.13 27.88 -35.33
N GLN A 610 -76.90 27.67 -34.03
CA GLN A 610 -77.80 27.02 -33.03
C GLN A 610 -78.22 25.56 -33.31
N ASP A 611 -77.80 24.66 -32.40
CA ASP A 611 -78.66 23.74 -31.62
C ASP A 611 -77.77 23.05 -30.56
N GLU A 612 -77.77 23.45 -29.28
CA GLU A 612 -78.65 23.14 -28.15
C GLU A 612 -78.42 21.76 -27.45
N ARG A 613 -78.36 21.85 -26.10
CA ARG A 613 -78.52 20.84 -25.03
C ARG A 613 -77.34 19.95 -24.62
N GLU A 614 -77.19 19.58 -23.36
CA GLU A 614 -77.49 20.18 -22.04
C GLU A 614 -76.76 19.26 -21.01
N LYS A 615 -76.35 19.84 -19.89
CA LYS A 615 -76.07 19.23 -18.57
C LYS A 615 -74.81 18.36 -18.33
N GLY A 616 -74.07 18.75 -17.28
CA GLY A 616 -73.54 17.78 -16.30
C GLY A 616 -72.08 17.94 -15.83
N ARG A 617 -71.85 18.83 -14.85
CA ARG A 617 -70.71 18.92 -13.89
C ARG A 617 -70.22 17.54 -13.38
N VAL A 618 -68.95 17.22 -13.08
CA VAL A 618 -67.73 17.93 -12.58
C VAL A 618 -66.48 17.10 -12.98
N PRO A 619 -65.28 17.69 -13.21
CA PRO A 619 -64.03 16.94 -13.13
C PRO A 619 -63.15 17.32 -11.92
N ASP A 620 -62.43 16.30 -11.50
CA ASP A 620 -61.30 16.21 -10.60
C ASP A 620 -60.29 17.38 -10.62
N LYS A 621 -59.70 17.61 -9.46
CA LYS A 621 -58.33 18.14 -9.34
C LYS A 621 -57.46 17.07 -8.70
N ILE A 622 -56.53 16.51 -9.49
CA ILE A 622 -55.27 15.99 -9.00
C ILE A 622 -54.19 16.95 -9.47
N SER A 623 -53.59 17.68 -8.53
CA SER A 623 -52.20 18.10 -8.64
C SER A 623 -51.72 18.58 -7.28
N GLU A 624 -50.82 17.85 -6.65
CA GLU A 624 -49.72 18.46 -5.91
C GLU A 624 -48.66 17.42 -5.57
N TYR A 625 -47.55 17.46 -6.31
CA TYR A 625 -46.24 17.23 -5.73
C TYR A 625 -45.25 18.16 -6.42
N ARG A 626 -44.82 19.17 -5.67
CA ARG A 626 -43.71 20.07 -5.96
C ARG A 626 -42.90 20.18 -4.69
N LYS A 627 -41.64 19.75 -4.71
CA LYS A 627 -40.46 20.45 -4.13
C LYS A 627 -39.24 19.52 -4.11
N SER A 628 -38.20 19.95 -4.83
CA SER A 628 -36.81 19.90 -4.33
C SER A 628 -36.02 21.07 -4.92
N ARG A 629 -35.79 22.07 -4.08
CA ARG A 629 -34.52 22.77 -3.91
C ARG A 629 -34.34 22.91 -2.41
#